data_AF-A0A2Z2PBT9-F1
#
_entry.id   AF-A0A2Z2PBT9-F1
#
_cell.length_a   1.000
_cell.length_b   1.000
_cell.length_c   1.000
_cell.angle_alpha   90.00
_cell.angle_beta   90.00
_cell.angle_gamma   90.00
#
_symmetry.space_group_name_H-M   'P 1'
#
loop_
_entity.id
_entity.type
_entity.pdbx_description
1 polymer ?
#
loop_
_entity_poly.entity_id
_entity_poly.type
_entity_poly.pdbx_seq_one_letter_code
_entity_poly.pdbx_strand_id
1 'polypeptide(L)'
;MIGTLRSVAFVLAAPFAVMACGPESTTISVDLPSTIDFSDGFQQADADAIRRKCGATDVELEVRPDGEIRFEPSPYADYEASACVLRYIKQSGATKFGFVGNEKYQADE
;
A
#
# COMPACT_ATOMS: atom_id res chain seq x y z
N MET A 1 27.42 -61.14 -30.97
CA MET A 1 26.26 -60.27 -30.69
C MET A 1 26.34 -59.84 -29.23
N ILE A 2 25.85 -58.64 -28.89
CA ILE A 2 26.04 -57.87 -27.62
C ILE A 2 27.24 -56.92 -27.77
N GLY A 3 27.13 -55.59 -27.77
CA GLY A 3 26.01 -54.72 -27.40
C GLY A 3 26.59 -53.48 -26.72
N THR A 4 26.62 -52.37 -27.45
CA THR A 4 27.06 -51.02 -27.07
C THR A 4 26.58 -50.56 -25.69
N LEU A 5 27.47 -50.07 -24.82
CA LEU A 5 27.09 -49.11 -23.77
C LEU A 5 27.99 -47.87 -23.82
N ARG A 6 27.40 -46.81 -24.38
CA ARG A 6 27.89 -45.44 -24.44
C ARG A 6 27.78 -44.86 -23.02
N SER A 7 28.91 -44.56 -22.39
CA SER A 7 28.94 -43.87 -21.09
C SER A 7 28.37 -42.46 -21.25
N VAL A 8 27.20 -42.22 -20.67
CA VAL A 8 26.61 -40.90 -20.53
C VAL A 8 27.18 -40.31 -19.24
N ALA A 9 28.17 -39.43 -19.36
CA ALA A 9 28.65 -38.63 -18.26
C ALA A 9 27.54 -37.65 -17.86
N PHE A 10 26.86 -37.97 -16.75
CA PHE A 10 25.92 -37.09 -16.10
C PHE A 10 26.69 -35.87 -15.58
N VAL A 11 26.49 -34.71 -16.22
CA VAL A 11 27.05 -33.44 -15.76
C VAL A 11 26.44 -33.14 -14.39
N LEU A 12 27.30 -33.12 -13.38
CA LEU A 12 26.97 -32.85 -12.00
C LEU A 12 26.29 -31.47 -11.88
N ALA A 13 25.21 -31.45 -11.13
CA ALA A 13 24.38 -30.28 -10.84
C ALA A 13 25.21 -29.10 -10.33
N ALA A 14 24.93 -27.91 -10.86
CA ALA A 14 25.36 -26.65 -10.29
C ALA A 14 24.72 -26.46 -8.90
N PRO A 15 25.48 -26.06 -7.86
CA PRO A 15 24.85 -25.50 -6.68
C PRO A 15 24.37 -24.09 -7.03
N PHE A 16 23.07 -23.95 -7.31
CA PHE A 16 22.40 -22.69 -7.06
C PHE A 16 22.54 -22.42 -5.57
N ALA A 17 23.52 -21.60 -5.20
CA ALA A 17 23.54 -20.94 -3.91
C ALA A 17 22.29 -20.05 -3.87
N VAL A 18 21.21 -20.61 -3.32
CA VAL A 18 20.08 -19.83 -2.85
C VAL A 18 20.66 -18.96 -1.74
N MET A 19 20.89 -17.69 -2.07
CA MET A 19 21.06 -16.64 -1.08
C MET A 19 19.77 -16.66 -0.24
N ALA A 20 19.81 -17.35 0.89
CA ALA A 20 18.78 -17.28 1.91
C ALA A 20 18.80 -15.85 2.46
N CYS A 21 18.00 -14.98 1.86
CA CYS A 21 17.47 -13.83 2.57
C CYS A 21 16.61 -14.42 3.69
N GLY A 22 17.20 -14.56 4.88
CA GLY A 22 16.45 -14.93 6.07
C GLY A 22 15.39 -13.87 6.34
N PRO A 23 14.26 -14.22 6.98
CA PRO A 23 13.37 -13.19 7.51
C PRO A 23 14.14 -12.52 8.63
N GLU A 24 14.84 -11.43 8.32
CA GLU A 24 15.09 -10.42 9.32
C GLU A 24 13.71 -10.01 9.82
N SER A 25 13.38 -10.54 11.00
CA SER A 25 12.38 -9.96 11.88
C SER A 25 12.90 -8.57 12.23
N THR A 26 12.78 -7.66 11.27
CA THR A 26 12.87 -6.25 11.50
C THR A 26 11.68 -5.99 12.39
N THR A 27 11.95 -5.98 13.69
CA THR A 27 11.18 -5.18 14.63
C THR A 27 11.23 -3.77 14.05
N ILE A 28 10.27 -3.47 13.17
CA ILE A 28 9.99 -2.13 12.70
C ILE A 28 9.52 -1.43 13.97
N SER A 29 10.49 -0.92 14.71
CA SER A 29 10.29 0.19 15.60
C SER A 29 9.86 1.29 14.65
N VAL A 30 8.55 1.36 14.40
CA VAL A 30 7.97 2.44 13.62
C VAL A 30 8.21 3.65 14.51
N ASP A 31 9.36 4.29 14.36
CA ASP A 31 9.56 5.68 14.72
C ASP A 31 8.55 6.42 13.85
N LEU A 32 7.31 6.45 14.33
CA LEU A 32 6.21 7.12 13.67
C LEU A 32 6.64 8.57 13.64
N PRO A 33 6.93 9.14 12.46
CA PRO A 33 7.18 10.56 12.41
C PRO A 33 5.89 11.21 12.92
N SER A 34 5.99 11.89 14.05
CA SER A 34 4.86 12.58 14.69
C SER A 34 4.26 13.65 13.76
N THR A 35 5.06 14.05 12.76
CA THR A 35 4.71 14.94 11.67
C THR A 35 4.64 14.13 10.37
N ILE A 36 3.49 14.18 9.70
CA ILE A 36 3.35 13.64 8.34
C ILE A 36 3.97 14.67 7.41
N ASP A 37 5.02 14.28 6.68
CA ASP A 37 5.72 15.12 5.73
C ASP A 37 5.35 14.70 4.30
N PHE A 38 5.19 15.66 3.40
CA PHE A 38 4.76 15.42 2.01
C PHE A 38 5.81 15.88 0.99
N SER A 39 7.08 16.02 1.41
CA SER A 39 8.15 16.56 0.54
C SER A 39 8.40 15.69 -0.69
N ASP A 40 8.15 14.39 -0.57
CA ASP A 40 8.30 13.41 -1.66
C ASP A 40 6.99 13.18 -2.45
N GLY A 41 5.99 14.05 -2.24
CA GLY A 41 4.64 13.88 -2.75
C GLY A 41 3.72 13.14 -1.77
N PHE A 42 2.47 12.92 -2.17
CA PHE A 42 1.50 12.19 -1.36
C PHE A 42 1.54 10.70 -1.73
N GLN A 43 2.02 9.86 -0.82
CA GLN A 43 2.19 8.42 -1.04
C GLN A 43 1.12 7.61 -0.30
N GLN A 44 0.98 6.34 -0.67
CA GLN A 44 0.06 5.43 0.03
C GLN A 44 0.41 5.30 1.54
N ALA A 45 1.69 5.37 1.88
CA ALA A 45 2.14 5.35 3.28
C ALA A 45 1.61 6.57 4.07
N ASP A 46 1.47 7.73 3.44
CA ASP A 46 0.92 8.93 4.06
C ASP A 46 -0.59 8.79 4.25
N ALA A 47 -1.30 8.23 3.28
CA ALA A 47 -2.70 7.89 3.42
C ALA A 47 -2.94 6.98 4.64
N ASP A 48 -2.13 5.93 4.80
CA ASP A 48 -2.22 5.03 5.95
C ASP A 48 -1.85 5.72 7.27
N ALA A 49 -0.86 6.62 7.25
CA ALA A 49 -0.50 7.43 8.41
C ALA A 49 -1.62 8.40 8.82
N ILE A 50 -2.26 9.05 7.85
CA ILE A 50 -3.37 9.98 8.07
C ILE A 50 -4.58 9.23 8.63
N ARG A 51 -4.95 8.06 8.08
CA ARG A 51 -6.06 7.25 8.60
C ARG A 51 -5.84 6.86 10.06
N ARG A 52 -4.64 6.40 10.40
CA ARG A 52 -4.27 6.07 11.78
C ARG A 52 -4.29 7.31 12.68
N LYS A 53 -3.80 8.45 12.21
CA LYS A 53 -3.74 9.71 12.97
C LYS A 53 -5.12 10.30 13.25
N CYS A 54 -6.03 10.21 12.28
CA CYS A 54 -7.39 10.74 12.38
C CYS A 54 -8.39 9.74 12.98
N GLY A 55 -7.98 8.50 13.26
CA GLY A 55 -8.89 7.45 13.73
C GLY A 55 -9.96 7.09 12.69
N ALA A 56 -9.68 7.29 11.40
CA ALA A 56 -10.64 7.11 10.32
C ALA A 56 -10.70 5.65 9.85
N THR A 57 -11.34 4.79 10.65
CA THR A 57 -11.50 3.35 10.40
C THR A 57 -12.37 3.06 9.18
N ASP A 58 -13.42 3.87 9.00
CA ASP A 58 -14.47 3.68 7.99
C ASP A 58 -14.25 4.56 6.75
N VAL A 59 -13.02 5.00 6.53
CA VAL A 59 -12.58 5.75 5.36
C VAL A 59 -11.53 4.93 4.62
N GLU A 60 -11.69 4.78 3.31
CA GLU A 60 -10.69 4.21 2.43
C GLU A 60 -9.97 5.31 1.64
N LEU A 61 -8.64 5.19 1.55
CA LEU A 61 -7.76 6.08 0.81
C LEU A 61 -6.88 5.26 -0.12
N GLU A 62 -6.98 5.53 -1.42
CA GLU A 62 -6.15 4.91 -2.45
C GLU A 62 -5.35 6.00 -3.17
N VAL A 63 -4.04 5.81 -3.28
CA VAL A 63 -3.16 6.65 -4.09
C VAL A 63 -2.79 5.88 -5.35
N ARG A 64 -3.21 6.39 -6.51
CA ARG A 64 -2.93 5.76 -7.80
C ARG A 64 -1.52 6.07 -8.30
N PRO A 65 -0.97 5.27 -9.23
CA PRO A 65 0.37 5.50 -9.78
C PRO A 65 0.56 6.84 -10.48
N ASP A 66 -0.53 7.49 -10.93
CA ASP A 66 -0.49 8.79 -11.58
C ASP A 66 -0.63 9.97 -10.60
N GLY A 67 -0.65 9.69 -9.29
CA GLY A 67 -0.80 10.64 -8.21
C GLY A 67 -2.25 11.05 -7.90
N GLU A 68 -3.25 10.40 -8.51
CA GLU A 68 -4.66 10.59 -8.14
C GLU A 68 -4.94 9.99 -6.76
N ILE A 69 -5.50 10.79 -5.86
CA ILE A 69 -5.97 10.34 -4.54
C ILE A 69 -7.48 10.11 -4.61
N ARG A 70 -7.90 8.91 -4.24
CA ARG A 70 -9.32 8.55 -4.11
C ARG A 70 -9.69 8.44 -2.64
N PHE A 71 -10.73 9.16 -2.27
CA PHE A 71 -11.28 9.15 -0.92
C PHE A 71 -12.70 8.56 -0.96
N GLU A 72 -12.88 7.43 -0.27
CA GLU A 72 -14.16 6.73 -0.13
C GLU A 72 -14.56 6.66 1.34
N PRO A 73 -15.42 7.55 1.84
CA PRO A 73 -16.00 7.40 3.16
C PRO A 73 -17.19 6.42 3.13
N SER A 74 -17.26 5.55 4.13
CA SER A 74 -18.45 4.77 4.48
C SER A 74 -19.63 5.70 4.82
N PRO A 75 -20.91 5.28 4.65
CA PRO A 75 -22.04 6.13 5.01
C PRO A 75 -22.15 6.35 6.53
N TYR A 76 -21.48 5.51 7.30
CA TYR A 76 -21.41 5.60 8.76
C TYR A 76 -20.06 6.15 9.25
N ALA A 77 -19.21 6.64 8.34
CA ALA A 77 -17.93 7.21 8.73
C ALA A 77 -18.13 8.42 9.63
N ASP A 78 -17.31 8.50 10.68
CA ASP A 78 -17.31 9.66 11.57
C ASP A 78 -16.93 10.93 10.79
N TYR A 79 -17.71 11.98 11.00
CA TYR A 79 -17.55 13.25 10.29
C TYR A 79 -16.24 13.93 10.65
N GLU A 80 -15.87 13.95 11.94
CA GLU A 80 -14.64 14.59 12.42
C GLU A 80 -13.40 13.85 11.90
N ALA A 81 -13.43 12.52 11.92
CA ALA A 81 -12.37 11.69 11.35
C ALA A 81 -12.19 11.97 9.85
N SER A 82 -13.29 12.04 9.10
CA SER A 82 -13.29 12.38 7.67
C SER A 82 -12.75 13.78 7.41
N ALA A 83 -13.20 14.78 8.19
CA ALA A 83 -12.71 16.16 8.09
C ALA A 83 -11.22 16.27 8.42
N CYS A 84 -10.73 15.52 9.41
CA CYS A 84 -9.32 15.42 9.75
C CYS A 84 -8.49 14.90 8.57
N VAL A 85 -8.94 13.81 7.92
CA VAL A 85 -8.27 13.24 6.75
C VAL A 85 -8.19 14.27 5.62
N LEU A 86 -9.32 14.88 5.27
CA LEU A 86 -9.40 15.88 4.20
C LEU A 86 -8.49 17.09 4.46
N ARG A 87 -8.30 17.49 5.72
CA ARG A 87 -7.40 18.58 6.09
C ARG A 87 -5.94 18.23 5.77
N TYR A 88 -5.51 17.00 6.02
CA TYR A 88 -4.15 16.55 5.66
C TYR A 88 -3.96 16.41 4.15
N ILE A 89 -4.95 15.88 3.43
CA ILE A 89 -4.90 15.82 1.95
C ILE A 89 -4.80 17.23 1.36
N LYS A 90 -5.53 18.20 1.92
CA LYS A 90 -5.42 19.59 1.48
C LYS A 90 -4.05 20.19 1.79
N GLN A 91 -3.46 19.87 2.94
CA GLN A 91 -2.14 20.33 3.35
C GLN A 91 -1.01 19.76 2.49
N SER A 92 -1.17 18.55 1.95
CA SER A 92 -0.18 17.94 1.07
C SER A 92 -0.05 18.64 -0.29
N GLY A 93 -1.02 19.47 -0.66
CA GLY A 93 -1.02 20.16 -1.96
C GLY A 93 -1.33 19.23 -3.14
N ALA A 94 -1.89 18.05 -2.88
CA ALA A 94 -2.31 17.13 -3.94
C ALA A 94 -3.31 17.80 -4.89
N THR A 95 -3.03 17.70 -6.20
CA THR A 95 -3.81 18.38 -7.25
C THR A 95 -4.83 17.46 -7.91
N LYS A 96 -4.61 16.15 -7.87
CA LYS A 96 -5.52 15.12 -8.39
C LYS A 96 -6.21 14.42 -7.23
N PHE A 97 -7.43 14.84 -6.93
CA PHE A 97 -8.21 14.30 -5.83
C PHE A 97 -9.65 14.04 -6.28
N GLY A 98 -10.18 12.87 -5.93
CA GLY A 98 -11.53 12.44 -6.28
C GLY A 98 -12.26 11.80 -5.10
N PHE A 99 -13.51 12.19 -4.91
CA PHE A 99 -14.45 11.44 -4.07
C PHE A 99 -14.99 10.27 -4.87
N VAL A 100 -14.93 9.07 -4.31
CA VAL A 100 -15.51 7.86 -4.91
C VAL A 100 -16.62 7.30 -4.00
N GLY A 101 -17.53 6.51 -4.56
CA GLY A 101 -18.53 5.78 -3.78
C GLY A 101 -19.89 6.47 -3.56
N ASN A 102 -20.08 7.75 -3.92
CA ASN A 102 -21.38 8.44 -3.76
C ASN A 102 -22.54 7.73 -4.47
N GLU A 103 -22.25 7.00 -5.53
CA GLU A 103 -23.23 6.27 -6.34
C GLU A 103 -23.89 5.11 -5.57
N LYS A 104 -23.21 4.60 -4.53
CA LYS A 104 -23.67 3.49 -3.69
C LYS A 104 -24.74 3.90 -2.67
N TYR A 105 -24.99 5.20 -2.49
CA TYR A 105 -25.90 5.73 -1.47
C TYR A 105 -27.14 6.42 -2.04
N GLN A 106 -27.35 6.35 -3.36
CA GLN A 106 -28.68 6.64 -3.89
C GLN A 106 -29.58 5.49 -3.46
N ALA A 107 -30.41 5.74 -2.44
CA ALA A 107 -31.54 4.86 -2.20
C ALA A 107 -32.46 5.01 -3.42
N ASP A 108 -32.64 3.93 -4.18
CA ASP A 108 -33.74 3.84 -5.13
C ASP A 108 -35.04 4.13 -4.32
N GLU A 109 -35.67 5.28 -4.57
CA GLU A 109 -37.00 5.62 -4.03
C GLU A 109 -38.09 4.67 -4.55
#